data_AF-M0K8M3-F1
#
_entry.id   AF-M0K8M3-F1
#
_cell.length_a   1.000
_cell.length_b   1.000
_cell.length_c   1.000
_cell.angle_alpha   90.00
_cell.angle_beta   90.00
_cell.angle_gamma   90.00
#
_symmetry.space_group_name_H-M   'P 1'
#
loop_
_entity.id
_entity.type
_entity.pdbx_description
1 polymer ?
#
loop_
_entity_poly.entity_id
_entity_poly.type
_entity_poly.pdbx_seq_one_letter_code
_entity_poly.pdbx_strand_id
1 'polypeptide(L)'
;MAPYIQKEVAHLRDDATSGSTVTLVLGVADGAMADVKEQVHEAGATSIEELPFNSLQATLPETSVDRVCDIPGIESVELDSGMEVLAGN
;
A
#
# COMPACT_ATOMS: atom_id res chain seq x y z
N MET A 1 -16.29 -5.33 4.68
CA MET A 1 -15.65 -6.37 3.84
C MET A 1 -14.17 -6.32 4.13
N ALA A 2 -13.47 -7.45 4.17
CA ALA A 2 -12.02 -7.43 4.28
C ALA A 2 -11.44 -6.97 2.93
N PRO A 3 -10.44 -6.07 2.91
CA PRO A 3 -9.84 -5.61 1.66
C PRO A 3 -9.20 -6.78 0.92
N TYR A 4 -9.22 -6.73 -0.42
CA TYR A 4 -8.50 -7.70 -1.22
C TYR A 4 -7.00 -7.43 -1.13
N ILE A 5 -6.25 -8.33 -0.52
CA ILE A 5 -4.79 -8.21 -0.35
C ILE A 5 -4.10 -9.15 -1.34
N GLN A 6 -3.30 -8.60 -2.24
CA GLN A 6 -2.57 -9.35 -3.25
C GLN A 6 -1.50 -10.27 -2.59
N LYS A 7 -1.23 -11.45 -3.17
CA LYS A 7 -0.38 -12.48 -2.54
C LYS A 7 1.07 -12.05 -2.34
N GLU A 8 1.62 -11.20 -3.22
CA GLU A 8 2.97 -10.66 -3.06
C GLU A 8 3.02 -9.76 -1.83
N VAL A 9 1.95 -9.00 -1.52
CA VAL A 9 1.85 -8.17 -0.29
C VAL A 9 1.94 -9.07 0.94
N ALA A 10 1.26 -10.23 0.91
CA ALA A 10 1.27 -11.18 2.00
C ALA A 10 2.64 -11.83 2.21
N HIS A 11 3.40 -12.07 1.14
CA HIS A 11 4.77 -12.58 1.18
C HIS A 11 5.76 -11.52 1.70
N LEU A 12 5.61 -10.29 1.22
CA LEU A 12 6.42 -9.13 1.61
C LEU A 12 6.23 -8.77 3.09
N ARG A 13 5.01 -8.95 3.62
CA ARG A 13 4.71 -8.84 5.04
C ARG A 13 5.44 -9.90 5.89
N ASP A 14 5.66 -11.10 5.36
CA ASP A 14 6.33 -12.20 6.07
C ASP A 14 7.87 -12.03 6.06
N ASP A 15 8.42 -11.44 4.99
CA ASP A 15 9.86 -11.22 4.77
C ASP A 15 10.27 -9.73 4.86
N ALA A 16 9.49 -8.92 5.60
CA ALA A 16 9.68 -7.47 5.66
C ALA A 16 11.09 -7.12 6.17
N THR A 17 11.90 -6.48 5.31
CA THR A 17 13.24 -6.07 5.65
C THR A 17 13.20 -4.69 6.29
N SER A 18 13.71 -4.59 7.52
CA SER A 18 13.81 -3.31 8.23
C SER A 18 14.69 -2.33 7.44
N GLY A 19 14.07 -1.35 6.77
CA GLY A 19 14.73 -0.34 5.95
C GLY A 19 14.33 -0.33 4.47
N SER A 20 13.57 -1.33 4.01
CA SER A 20 13.00 -1.34 2.66
C SER A 20 11.67 -0.60 2.63
N THR A 21 11.51 0.24 1.60
CA THR A 21 10.25 0.92 1.29
C THR A 21 9.56 0.22 0.15
N VAL A 22 8.24 0.16 0.22
CA VAL A 22 7.42 -0.46 -0.80
C VAL A 22 6.34 0.51 -1.26
N THR A 23 6.04 0.47 -2.55
CA THR A 23 4.94 1.23 -3.14
C THR A 23 3.73 0.34 -3.25
N LEU A 24 2.61 0.77 -2.66
CA LEU A 24 1.32 0.09 -2.72
C LEU A 24 0.34 0.94 -3.53
N VAL A 25 -0.49 0.29 -4.33
CA VAL A 25 -1.68 0.87 -4.94
C VAL A 25 -2.89 0.42 -4.14
N LEU A 26 -3.59 1.38 -3.57
CA LEU A 26 -4.79 1.20 -2.75
C LEU A 26 -6.00 1.58 -3.59
N GLY A 27 -6.89 0.62 -3.85
CA GLY A 27 -8.22 0.92 -4.36
C GLY A 27 -9.08 1.48 -3.23
N VAL A 28 -9.55 2.71 -3.36
CA VAL A 28 -10.32 3.42 -2.34
C VAL A 28 -11.78 3.49 -2.76
N ALA A 29 -12.68 3.29 -1.79
CA ALA A 29 -14.11 3.44 -2.02
C ALA A 29 -14.47 4.87 -2.41
N ASP A 30 -15.49 5.02 -3.26
CA ASP A 30 -15.96 6.33 -3.70
C ASP A 30 -16.40 7.18 -2.50
N GLY A 31 -15.81 8.38 -2.37
CA GLY A 31 -16.04 9.28 -1.23
C GLY A 31 -15.15 9.05 0.01
N ALA A 32 -14.29 8.03 0.01
CA ALA A 32 -13.35 7.75 1.12
C ALA A 32 -11.91 8.23 0.84
N MET A 33 -11.62 8.78 -0.34
CA MET A 33 -10.27 9.17 -0.78
C MET A 33 -9.53 10.08 0.20
N ALA A 34 -10.19 11.15 0.68
CA ALA A 34 -9.56 12.09 1.59
C ALA A 34 -9.20 11.47 2.95
N ASP A 35 -10.08 10.61 3.46
CA ASP A 35 -9.91 9.92 4.75
C ASP A 35 -8.77 8.89 4.66
N VAL A 36 -8.79 8.04 3.62
CA VAL A 36 -7.73 7.06 3.38
C VAL A 36 -6.38 7.74 3.18
N LYS A 37 -6.33 8.86 2.44
CA LYS A 37 -5.09 9.60 2.23
C LYS A 37 -4.47 10.09 3.54
N GLU A 38 -5.30 10.64 4.44
CA GLU A 38 -4.85 11.10 5.75
C GLU A 38 -4.35 9.91 6.60
N GLN A 39 -5.12 8.83 6.65
CA GLN A 39 -4.77 7.61 7.39
C GLN A 39 -3.47 6.96 6.88
N VAL A 40 -3.26 6.93 5.56
CA VAL A 40 -2.03 6.42 4.94
C VAL A 40 -0.83 7.31 5.29
N HIS A 41 -1.02 8.62 5.32
CA HIS A 41 0.00 9.55 5.79
C HIS A 41 0.35 9.32 7.27
N GLU A 42 -0.65 9.14 8.12
CA GLU A 42 -0.46 8.82 9.55
C GLU A 42 0.18 7.43 9.77
N ALA A 43 -0.03 6.48 8.85
CA ALA A 43 0.63 5.18 8.88
C ALA A 43 2.14 5.25 8.59
N GLY A 44 2.66 6.42 8.21
CA GLY A 44 4.06 6.66 7.92
C GLY A 44 4.43 6.52 6.45
N ALA A 45 3.47 6.76 5.55
CA ALA A 45 3.78 6.88 4.13
C ALA A 45 4.72 8.06 3.89
N THR A 46 5.78 7.81 3.12
CA THR A 46 6.77 8.81 2.70
C THR A 46 6.35 9.53 1.43
N SER A 47 5.59 8.87 0.55
CA SER A 47 5.02 9.45 -0.66
C SER A 47 3.58 9.02 -0.82
N ILE A 48 2.72 9.94 -1.26
CA ILE A 48 1.31 9.64 -1.56
C ILE A 48 0.93 10.35 -2.85
N GLU A 49 0.45 9.59 -3.82
CA GLU A 49 0.02 10.04 -5.14
C GLU A 49 -1.43 9.57 -5.39
N GLU A 50 -2.28 10.49 -5.80
CA GLU A 50 -3.65 10.18 -6.19
C GLU A 50 -3.67 9.74 -7.66
N LEU A 51 -4.17 8.53 -7.90
CA LEU A 51 -4.31 7.94 -9.22
C LEU A 51 -5.75 8.08 -9.73
N PRO A 52 -5.98 8.03 -11.05
CA PRO A 52 -7.34 7.95 -11.60
C PRO A 52 -8.04 6.66 -11.14
N PHE A 53 -9.38 6.64 -11.23
CA PHE A 53 -10.24 5.50 -10.86
C PHE A 53 -10.37 5.21 -9.36
N ASN A 54 -10.32 6.25 -8.52
CA ASN A 54 -10.38 6.11 -7.06
C ASN A 54 -9.23 5.24 -6.49
N SER A 55 -8.04 5.37 -7.07
CA SER A 55 -6.85 4.68 -6.58
C SER A 55 -5.89 5.66 -5.90
N LEU A 56 -5.19 5.20 -4.88
CA LEU A 56 -4.17 5.94 -4.16
C LEU A 56 -2.88 5.14 -4.16
N GLN A 57 -1.82 5.68 -4.74
CA GLN A 57 -0.50 5.11 -4.66
C GLN A 57 0.22 5.68 -3.43
N ALA A 58 0.76 4.83 -2.58
CA ALA A 58 1.49 5.25 -1.41
C ALA A 58 2.76 4.45 -1.24
N THR A 59 3.86 5.15 -1.00
CA THR A 59 5.14 4.55 -0.63
C THR A 59 5.27 4.59 0.88
N LEU A 60 5.45 3.42 1.50
CA LEU A 60 5.62 3.27 2.94
C LEU A 60 6.61 2.14 3.23
N PRO A 61 7.21 2.09 4.42
CA PRO A 61 8.01 0.94 4.82
C PRO A 61 7.17 -0.33 4.86
N GLU A 62 7.76 -1.48 4.53
CA GLU A 62 7.08 -2.79 4.51
C GLU A 62 6.40 -3.10 5.86
N THR A 63 6.99 -2.61 6.96
CA THR A 63 6.45 -2.74 8.32
C THR A 63 5.14 -1.99 8.55
N SER A 64 4.83 -0.98 7.73
CA SER A 64 3.59 -0.18 7.81
C SER A 64 2.47 -0.71 6.91
N VAL A 65 2.73 -1.71 6.06
CA VAL A 65 1.74 -2.30 5.13
C VAL A 65 0.53 -2.86 5.89
N ASP A 66 0.77 -3.49 7.05
CA ASP A 66 -0.28 -4.05 7.89
C ASP A 66 -1.26 -2.96 8.38
N ARG A 67 -0.73 -1.81 8.80
CA ARG A 67 -1.55 -0.66 9.19
C ARG A 67 -2.38 -0.12 8.04
N VAL A 68 -1.81 -0.09 6.84
CA VAL A 68 -2.54 0.37 5.65
C VAL A 68 -3.65 -0.60 5.29
N CYS A 69 -3.44 -1.91 5.37
CA CYS A 69 -4.49 -2.90 5.14
C CYS A 69 -5.66 -2.83 6.12
N ASP A 70 -5.46 -2.26 7.32
CA ASP A 70 -6.54 -2.11 8.31
C ASP A 70 -7.36 -0.81 8.13
N ILE A 71 -6.96 0.08 7.21
CA ILE A 71 -7.64 1.36 7.00
C ILE A 71 -9.05 1.15 6.46
N PRO A 72 -10.09 1.66 7.14
CA PRO A 72 -11.46 1.61 6.64
C PRO A 72 -11.62 2.47 5.40
N GLY A 73 -12.27 1.93 4.37
CA GLY A 73 -12.48 2.63 3.09
C GLY A 73 -11.58 2.13 1.95
N ILE A 74 -10.62 1.24 2.25
CA ILE A 74 -9.85 0.54 1.24
C ILE A 74 -10.61 -0.70 0.76
N GLU A 75 -10.78 -0.82 -0.55
CA GLU A 75 -11.40 -1.96 -1.22
C GLU A 75 -10.36 -3.00 -1.68
N SER A 76 -9.21 -2.51 -2.14
CA SER A 76 -8.12 -3.34 -2.69
C SER A 76 -6.76 -2.80 -2.27
N VAL A 77 -5.80 -3.71 -2.00
CA VAL A 77 -4.40 -3.39 -1.76
C VAL A 77 -3.55 -4.22 -2.69
N GLU A 78 -2.86 -3.53 -3.59
CA GLU A 78 -1.99 -4.11 -4.60
C GLU A 78 -0.58 -3.56 -4.38
N LEU A 79 0.43 -4.37 -4.64
CA LEU A 79 1.79 -3.85 -4.75
C LEU A 79 1.89 -3.12 -6.08
N ASP A 80 2.43 -1.90 -6.07
CA ASP A 80 3.08 -1.39 -7.26
C ASP A 80 4.37 -2.21 -7.38
N SER A 81 4.25 -3.41 -7.95
CA SER A 81 5.38 -4.25 -8.33
C SER A 81 6.06 -3.53 -9.49
N GLY A 82 6.74 -2.42 -9.18
CA GLY A 82 7.69 -1.77 -10.05
C GLY A 82 8.76 -2.80 -10.36
N MET A 83 8.54 -3.51 -11.46
CA MET A 83 9.42 -4.44 -12.16
C MET A 83 10.67 -4.76 -11.35
N GLU A 84 10.67 -5.89 -10.63
CA GLU A 84 11.85 -6.42 -9.94
C GLU A 84 13.07 -6.25 -10.86
N VAL A 85 13.92 -5.26 -10.56
CA VAL A 85 15.31 -5.37 -10.98
C VAL A 85 15.84 -6.50 -10.12
N LEU A 86 15.78 -7.70 -10.69
CA LEU A 86 16.52 -8.87 -10.24
C LEU A 86 18.00 -8.46 -10.17
N ALA A 87 18.41 -7.80 -9.10
CA ALA A 87 19.79 -7.68 -8.71
C ALA A 87 20.20 -9.03 -8.10
N GLY A 88 20.13 -10.06 -8.94
CA GLY A 88 20.73 -11.35 -8.69
C GLY A 88 22.24 -11.15 -8.63
N ASN A 89 22.77 -11.31 -7.42
CA ASN A 89 24.19 -11.38 -7.10
C ASN A 89 24.90 -12.49 -7.88
#